data_AF-A0A4V2A3W7-F1
#
_entry.id   AF-A0A4V2A3W7-F1
#
_cell.length_a   1.000
_cell.length_b   1.000
_cell.length_c   1.000
_cell.angle_alpha   90.00
_cell.angle_beta   90.00
_cell.angle_gamma   90.00
#
_symmetry.space_group_name_H-M   'P 1'
#
loop_
_entity.id
_entity.type
_entity.pdbx_description
1 polymer ?
#
loop_
_entity_poly.entity_id
_entity_poly.type
_entity_poly.pdbx_seq_one_letter_code
_entity_poly.pdbx_strand_id
1 'polypeptide(L)' 'MNPVLLFSLPGGGEWILIILVVLLLFGGKKIPELMRGIGRGMREFNDAKSSVKNEIEEGMREKPTNTTPASAPKQEVQ' A
#
# COMPACT_ATOMS: atom_id res chain seq x y z
N MET A 1 12.65 -35.52 -1.20
CA MET A 1 13.11 -34.22 -0.65
C MET A 1 14.57 -34.08 -1.00
N ASN A 2 14.92 -33.17 -1.92
CA ASN A 2 16.27 -33.11 -2.47
C ASN A 2 17.23 -32.46 -1.46
N PRO A 3 18.25 -33.16 -0.94
CA PRO A 3 19.22 -32.60 0.00
C PRO A 3 20.06 -31.47 -0.63
N VAL A 4 20.09 -31.41 -1.97
CA VAL A 4 20.70 -30.32 -2.75
C VAL A 4 20.04 -28.97 -2.45
N LEU A 5 18.73 -28.92 -2.18
CA LEU A 5 18.08 -27.65 -1.83
C LEU A 5 18.48 -27.15 -0.45
N LEU A 6 18.77 -28.04 0.49
CA LEU A 6 19.20 -27.66 1.84
C LEU A 6 20.67 -27.20 1.86
N PHE A 7 21.51 -27.79 1.01
CA PHE A 7 22.92 -27.41 0.83
C PHE A 7 23.11 -26.23 -0.12
N SER A 8 22.12 -25.95 -0.99
CA SER A 8 22.09 -24.79 -1.87
C SER A 8 21.52 -23.55 -1.20
N LEU A 9 20.93 -23.67 -0.01
CA LEU A 9 20.59 -22.52 0.80
C LEU A 9 21.88 -22.06 1.47
N PRO A 10 22.43 -20.87 1.11
CA PRO A 10 23.57 -20.33 1.81
C PRO A 10 23.21 -20.26 3.30
N GLY A 11 23.99 -20.94 4.14
CA GLY A 11 23.89 -20.80 5.58
C GLY A 11 24.20 -19.36 5.98
N GLY A 12 23.95 -19.00 7.24
CA GLY A 12 24.13 -17.61 7.72
C GLY A 12 25.52 -17.01 7.42
N GLY A 13 26.56 -17.84 7.31
CA GLY A 13 27.91 -17.41 6.92
C GLY A 13 28.04 -17.04 5.43
N GLU A 14 27.43 -17.79 4.51
CA GLU A 14 27.49 -17.50 3.08
C GLU A 14 26.69 -16.25 2.71
N TRP A 15 25.60 -15.95 3.44
CA TRP A 15 24.87 -14.69 3.30
C TRP A 15 25.75 -13.47 3.56
N ILE A 16 26.64 -13.53 4.56
CA ILE A 16 27.58 -12.44 4.85
C ILE A 16 28.50 -12.19 3.66
N LEU A 17 28.93 -13.26 2.98
CA LEU A 17 29.86 -13.18 1.85
C LEU A 17 29.16 -12.63 0.61
N ILE A 18 27.92 -13.04 0.34
CA ILE A 18 27.09 -12.48 -0.73
C ILE A 18 26.87 -10.97 -0.50
N ILE A 19 26.47 -10.59 0.72
CA ILE A 19 26.26 -9.17 1.08
C ILE A 19 27.57 -8.39 0.90
N LEU A 20 28.70 -8.94 1.30
CA LEU A 20 30.01 -8.30 1.15
C LEU A 20 30.37 -8.07 -0.32
N VAL A 21 30.19 -9.07 -1.19
CA VAL A 21 30.42 -8.94 -2.64
C VAL A 21 29.51 -7.86 -3.24
N VAL A 22 28.22 -7.88 -2.90
CA VAL A 22 27.26 -6.86 -3.35
C VAL A 22 27.69 -5.46 -2.87
N LEU A 23 28.17 -5.35 -1.62
CA LEU A 23 28.65 -4.10 -1.05
C LEU A 23 29.93 -3.59 -1.74
N LEU A 24 30.80 -4.47 -2.20
CA LEU A 24 31.99 -4.12 -2.97
C LEU A 24 31.64 -3.64 -4.39
N LEU A 25 30.70 -4.30 -5.05
CA LEU A 25 30.27 -3.96 -6.42
C LEU A 25 29.47 -2.66 -6.47
N PHE A 26 28.51 -2.48 -5.55
CA PHE A 26 27.60 -1.34 -5.55
C PHE A 26 28.04 -0.22 -4.58
N GLY A 27 28.91 -0.52 -3.63
CA GLY A 27 29.30 0.38 -2.55
C GLY A 27 28.29 0.37 -1.40
N GLY A 28 28.79 0.47 -0.16
CA GLY A 28 27.94 0.49 1.05
C GLY A 28 26.94 1.65 1.14
N LYS A 29 27.11 2.69 0.31
CA LYS A 29 26.21 3.86 0.27
C LYS A 29 25.01 3.70 -0.66
N LYS A 30 25.09 2.84 -1.68
CA LYS A 30 24.02 2.75 -2.69
C LYS A 30 22.80 1.94 -2.25
N ILE A 31 23.01 0.85 -1.50
CA ILE A 31 21.92 0.08 -0.91
C ILE A 31 21.01 0.95 -0.02
N PRO A 32 21.52 1.71 0.98
CA PRO A 32 20.67 2.56 1.81
C PRO A 32 20.07 3.74 1.06
N GLU A 33 20.76 4.28 0.06
CA GLU A 33 20.24 5.35 -0.80
C GLU A 33 19.02 4.88 -1.63
N LEU A 34 19.11 3.69 -2.23
CA LEU A 34 18.01 3.05 -2.95
C LEU A 34 16.85 2.70 -2.02
N MET A 35 17.13 2.14 -0.83
CA MET A 35 16.09 1.85 0.17
C MET A 35 15.34 3.11 0.61
N ARG A 36 16.06 4.23 0.82
CA ARG A 36 15.42 5.51 1.17
C ARG A 36 14.58 6.05 0.01
N GLY A 37 15.03 5.89 -1.23
CA GLY A 37 14.26 6.25 -2.42
C GLY A 37 12.97 5.44 -2.56
N ILE A 38 13.07 4.11 -2.50
CA ILE A 38 11.94 3.20 -2.57
C ILE A 38 10.98 3.42 -1.40
N GLY A 39 11.49 3.60 -0.19
CA GLY A 39 10.68 3.83 1.00
C GLY A 39 9.86 5.11 0.94
N ARG A 40 10.41 6.20 0.38
CA ARG A 40 9.66 7.43 0.14
C ARG A 40 8.59 7.24 -0.94
N GLY A 41 8.95 6.63 -2.07
CA GLY A 41 7.99 6.37 -3.14
C GLY A 41 6.83 5.47 -2.70
N MET A 42 7.11 4.44 -1.90
CA MET A 42 6.09 3.55 -1.37
C MET A 42 5.16 4.23 -0.36
N ARG A 43 5.69 5.19 0.42
CA ARG A 43 4.88 6.02 1.33
C ARG A 43 3.94 6.94 0.57
N GLU A 44 4.46 7.72 -0.37
CA GLU A 44 3.67 8.62 -1.22
C GLU A 44 2.61 7.85 -2.01
N PHE A 45 2.95 6.66 -2.52
CA PHE A 45 2.00 5.78 -3.20
C PHE A 45 0.87 5.31 -2.30
N ASN A 46 1.17 4.90 -1.06
CA ASN A 46 0.16 4.51 -0.09
C ASN A 46 -0.73 5.67 0.34
N ASP A 47 -0.15 6.85 0.55
CA ASP A 47 -0.87 8.06 0.94
C ASP A 47 -1.86 8.44 -0.17
N ALA A 48 -1.42 8.50 -1.43
CA ALA A 48 -2.28 8.76 -2.58
C ALA A 48 -3.40 7.72 -2.74
N LYS A 49 -3.08 6.44 -2.57
CA LYS A 49 -4.07 5.35 -2.60
C LYS A 49 -5.12 5.52 -1.49
N SER A 50 -4.71 5.95 -0.30
CA SER A 50 -5.60 6.17 0.84
C SER A 50 -6.55 7.35 0.61
N SER A 51 -6.05 8.47 0.07
CA SER A 51 -6.86 9.64 -0.27
C SER A 51 -7.90 9.31 -1.33
N VAL A 52 -7.50 8.64 -2.41
CA VAL A 52 -8.41 8.20 -3.47
C VAL A 52 -9.48 7.26 -2.94
N LYS A 53 -9.12 6.32 -2.06
CA LYS A 53 -10.09 5.42 -1.44
C LYS A 53 -11.12 6.19 -0.61
N ASN A 54 -10.68 7.16 0.20
CA ASN A 54 -11.56 7.97 1.03
C ASN A 54 -12.49 8.85 0.18
N GLU A 55 -11.99 9.49 -0.88
CA GLU A 55 -12.80 10.27 -1.81
C GLU A 55 -13.87 9.41 -2.53
N ILE A 56 -13.54 8.17 -2.89
CA ILE A 56 -14.50 7.24 -3.49
C ILE A 56 -15.57 6.81 -2.47
N GLU A 57 -15.19 6.54 -1.22
CA GLU A 57 -16.13 6.16 -0.15
C GLU A 57 -17.05 7.34 0.27
N GLU A 58 -16.53 8.56 0.32
CA GLU A 58 -17.29 9.78 0.61
C GLU A 58 -18.19 10.18 -0.57
N GLY A 59 -17.70 10.11 -1.81
CA GLY A 59 -18.48 10.36 -3.02
C GLY A 59 -19.60 9.35 -3.27
N MET A 60 -19.48 8.12 -2.75
CA MET A 60 -20.58 7.14 -2.74
C MET A 60 -21.60 7.38 -1.61
N ARG A 61 -21.26 8.16 -0.57
CA ARG A 61 -22.17 8.50 0.54
C ARG A 61 -23.01 9.75 0.28
N GLU A 62 -22.64 10.60 -0.66
CA GLU A 62 -23.43 11.77 -1.06
C GLU A 62 -24.27 11.49 -2.33
N LYS A 63 -25.30 10.64 -2.20
CA LYS A 63 -26.54 10.80 -2.98
C LYS A 63 -27.64 11.27 -2.04
N PRO A 64 -28.12 12.52 -2.17
CA PRO A 64 -29.09 13.11 -1.25
C PRO A 64 -30.47 12.51 -1.47
N THR A 65 -30.91 11.62 -0.57
CA THR A 65 -32.34 11.43 -0.30
C THR A 65 -32.80 12.57 0.59
N ASN A 66 -33.05 13.75 0.01
CA ASN A 66 -33.77 14.84 0.67
C ASN A 66 -34.47 15.70 -0.40
N THR A 67 -35.64 15.25 -0.84
CA THR A 67 -36.64 16.10 -1.50
C THR A 67 -37.99 15.85 -0.83
N THR A 68 -38.28 16.65 0.19
CA THR A 68 -39.64 17.03 0.61
C THR A 68 -39.49 18.41 1.24
N PRO A 69 -40.09 19.50 0.70
CA PRO A 69 -41.49 19.82 1.04
C PRO A 69 -42.28 20.69 0.02
N ALA A 70 -43.55 20.37 -0.26
CA ALA A 70 -44.69 21.31 -0.26
C ALA A 70 -45.98 20.76 -0.93
N SER A 71 -47.10 20.97 -0.21
CA SER A 71 -48.50 21.12 -0.66
C SER A 71 -49.42 19.91 -0.98
N ALA A 72 -50.25 19.60 0.04
CA ALA A 72 -51.71 19.37 0.02
C ALA A 72 -52.31 18.03 -0.48
N PRO A 73 -53.47 17.55 0.04
CA PRO A 73 -54.24 17.93 1.23
C PRO A 73 -54.61 16.77 2.17
N LYS A 74 -55.01 17.16 3.38
CA LYS A 74 -55.76 16.41 4.40
C LYS A 74 -56.97 15.64 3.82
N GLN A 75 -56.99 14.33 3.99
CA GLN A 75 -58.19 13.46 4.05
C GLN A 75 -57.85 12.40 5.12
N GLU A 76 -58.24 12.50 6.39
CA GLU A 76 -59.60 12.58 6.96
C GLU A 76 -60.50 11.44 6.44
N VAL A 77 -60.50 10.33 7.22
CA VAL A 77 -61.68 9.54 7.66
C VAL A 77 -62.34 8.64 6.60
N GLN A 78 -62.21 7.31 6.74
CA GLN A 78 -63.16 6.41 7.43
C GLN A 78 -62.60 4.99 7.58
#